data_AF-A0A2V6ZG32-F1
#
_entry.id   AF-A0A2V6ZG32-F1
#
_cell.length_a   1.000
_cell.length_b   1.000
_cell.length_c   1.000
_cell.angle_alpha   90.00
_cell.angle_beta   90.00
_cell.angle_gamma   90.00
#
_symmetry.space_group_name_H-M   'P 1'
#
loop_
_entity.id
_entity.type
_entity.pdbx_description
1 polymer ?
#
loop_
_entity_poly.entity_id
_entity_poly.type
_entity_poly.pdbx_seq_one_letter_code
_entity_poly.pdbx_strand_id
1 'polypeptide(L)'
;MLVKILLGVAAVIVLVVGGLALIVAMQPSEFRIERSTTIAAPAPAVFTQVNDFHNWQAWSPWAKLDPAAKNSFEGAPAGQGAMFAWAGNSKVGEGR
;
A
#
# COMPACT_ATOMS: atom_id res chain seq x y z
N MET A 1 -31.85 16.19 34.54
CA MET A 1 -31.62 16.85 33.22
C MET A 1 -30.38 16.31 32.53
N LEU A 2 -29.25 16.17 33.23
CA LEU A 2 -27.99 15.64 32.70
C LEU A 2 -28.12 14.27 31.98
N VAL A 3 -28.82 13.30 32.59
CA VAL A 3 -29.01 11.96 31.99
C VAL A 3 -29.69 12.02 30.62
N LYS A 4 -30.68 12.90 30.44
CA LYS A 4 -31.39 13.07 29.15
C LYS A 4 -30.46 13.67 28.08
N ILE A 5 -29.58 14.59 28.48
CA ILE A 5 -28.58 15.20 27.59
C ILE A 5 -27.55 14.15 27.17
N LEU A 6 -27.03 13.36 28.13
CA LEU A 6 -26.08 12.28 27.84
C LEU A 6 -26.67 11.21 26.92
N LEU A 7 -27.93 10.82 27.12
CA LEU A 7 -28.63 9.89 26.24
C LEU A 7 -28.81 10.47 24.83
N GLY A 8 -29.14 11.75 24.72
CA GLY A 8 -29.23 12.44 23.43
C GLY A 8 -27.89 12.46 22.69
N VAL A 9 -26.79 12.80 23.37
CA VAL A 9 -25.44 12.81 22.79
C VAL A 9 -25.01 11.40 22.36
N ALA A 10 -25.25 10.39 23.20
CA ALA A 10 -24.94 9.00 22.86
C ALA A 10 -25.72 8.53 21.62
N ALA A 11 -27.01 8.86 21.52
CA ALA A 11 -27.83 8.52 20.35
C ALA A 11 -27.29 9.18 19.06
N VAL A 12 -26.88 10.45 19.13
CA VAL A 12 -26.27 11.15 18.00
C VAL A 12 -24.94 10.49 17.59
N ILE A 13 -24.09 10.13 18.55
CA ILE A 13 -22.82 9.44 18.26
C ILE A 13 -23.09 8.10 17.57
N VAL A 14 -24.04 7.30 18.08
CA VAL A 14 -24.40 6.01 17.46
C VAL A 14 -24.93 6.21 16.04
N LEU A 15 -25.75 7.23 15.80
CA LEU A 15 -26.24 7.55 14.46
C LEU A 15 -25.10 7.93 13.51
N VAL A 16 -24.16 8.76 13.95
CA VAL A 16 -23.02 9.17 13.13
C VAL A 16 -22.09 7.99 12.83
N VAL A 17 -21.71 7.23 13.85
CA VAL A 17 -20.83 6.06 13.70
C VAL A 17 -21.51 4.97 12.86
N GLY A 18 -22.79 4.69 13.11
CA GLY A 18 -23.58 3.73 12.35
C GLY A 18 -23.76 4.14 10.89
N GLY A 19 -24.05 5.42 10.64
CA GLY A 19 -24.13 5.98 9.29
C GLY A 19 -22.81 5.88 8.54
N LEU A 20 -21.69 6.24 9.18
CA LEU A 20 -20.37 6.11 8.58
C LEU A 20 -20.01 4.65 8.29
N ALA A 21 -20.30 3.73 9.21
CA ALA A 21 -20.04 2.31 9.03
C ALA A 21 -20.83 1.73 7.84
N LEU A 22 -22.10 2.12 7.67
CA LEU A 22 -22.91 1.76 6.51
C LEU A 22 -22.30 2.26 5.20
N ILE A 23 -21.86 3.53 5.16
CA ILE A 23 -21.22 4.10 3.97
C ILE A 23 -19.94 3.34 3.60
N VAL A 24 -19.09 3.02 4.58
CA VAL A 24 -17.85 2.26 4.37
C VAL A 24 -18.14 0.84 3.89
N ALA A 25 -19.13 0.16 4.50
CA ALA A 25 -19.51 -1.20 4.11
C ALA A 25 -20.07 -1.30 2.68
N MET A 26 -20.56 -0.19 2.12
CA MET A 26 -21.06 -0.11 0.75
C MET A 26 -19.97 0.26 -0.27
N GLN A 27 -18.75 0.62 0.16
CA GLN A 27 -17.66 0.91 -0.77
C GLN A 27 -17.11 -0.38 -1.40
N PRO A 28 -16.67 -0.34 -2.68
CA PRO A 28 -15.94 -1.45 -3.28
C PRO A 28 -14.69 -1.79 -2.47
N SER A 29 -14.39 -3.08 -2.34
CA SER A 29 -13.13 -3.55 -1.73
C SER A 29 -11.89 -3.28 -2.59
N GLU A 30 -12.10 -2.94 -3.86
CA GLU A 30 -11.05 -2.69 -4.83
C GLU A 30 -11.01 -1.21 -5.21
N PHE A 31 -9.80 -0.64 -5.22
CA PHE A 31 -9.56 0.71 -5.70
C PHE A 31 -8.35 0.69 -6.64
N ARG A 32 -8.35 1.59 -7.63
CA ARG A 32 -7.25 1.74 -8.59
C ARG A 32 -6.50 3.04 -8.31
N ILE A 33 -5.18 2.93 -8.15
CA ILE A 33 -4.27 4.07 -8.12
C ILE A 33 -3.41 4.04 -9.38
N GLU A 34 -3.29 5.18 -10.05
CA GLU A 34 -2.40 5.33 -11.20
C GLU A 34 -1.48 6.53 -10.99
N ARG A 35 -0.21 6.38 -11.36
CA ARG A 35 0.79 7.43 -11.37
C ARG A 35 1.58 7.33 -12.67
N SER A 36 1.91 8.48 -13.26
CA SER A 36 2.71 8.55 -14.47
C SER A 36 3.86 9.54 -14.29
N THR A 37 4.95 9.28 -15.00
CA THR A 37 6.12 10.16 -15.10
C THR A 37 6.80 9.95 -16.44
N THR A 38 7.54 10.95 -16.92
CA THR A 38 8.31 10.87 -18.16
C THR A 38 9.79 10.66 -17.84
N ILE A 39 10.39 9.64 -18.44
CA ILE A 39 11.81 9.33 -18.27
C ILE A 39 12.49 9.50 -19.63
N ALA A 40 13.55 10.30 -19.69
CA ALA A 40 14.36 10.50 -20.88
C ALA A 40 15.31 9.31 -21.12
N ALA A 41 14.74 8.14 -21.41
CA ALA A 41 15.47 6.90 -21.70
C ALA A 41 14.70 6.02 -22.69
N PRO A 42 15.38 5.13 -23.44
CA PRO A 42 14.71 4.13 -24.28
C PRO A 42 13.80 3.22 -23.45
N ALA A 43 12.63 2.87 -23.99
CA ALA A 43 11.66 2.00 -23.31
C ALA A 43 12.23 0.66 -22.83
N PRO A 44 13.11 -0.05 -23.58
CA PRO A 44 13.73 -1.28 -23.10
C PRO A 44 14.56 -1.09 -21.83
N ALA A 45 15.26 0.05 -21.70
CA ALA A 45 16.08 0.33 -20.52
C ALA A 45 15.21 0.55 -19.27
N VAL A 46 14.09 1.26 -19.42
CA VAL A 46 13.12 1.43 -18.34
C VAL A 46 12.45 0.10 -17.98
N PHE A 47 12.08 -0.69 -18.99
CA PHE A 47 11.42 -1.98 -18.78
C PHE A 47 12.31 -2.94 -17.97
N THR A 48 13.62 -3.02 -18.25
CA THR A 48 14.55 -3.84 -17.46
C THR A 48 14.55 -3.49 -15.97
N GLN A 49 14.38 -2.20 -15.61
CA GLN A 49 14.38 -1.77 -14.20
C GLN A 49 13.13 -2.22 -13.44
N VAL A 50 11.98 -2.36 -14.12
CA VAL A 50 10.72 -2.75 -13.49
C VAL A 50 10.44 -4.25 -13.61
N ASN A 51 10.91 -4.89 -14.67
CA ASN A 51 10.68 -6.31 -14.95
C ASN A 51 11.47 -7.25 -14.03
N ASP A 52 12.57 -6.77 -13.45
CA ASP A 52 13.44 -7.53 -12.55
C ASP A 52 13.45 -6.87 -11.16
N PHE A 53 12.93 -7.59 -10.16
CA PHE A 53 12.84 -7.11 -8.78
C PHE A 53 14.20 -6.83 -8.13
N HIS A 54 15.29 -7.45 -8.61
CA HIS A 54 16.63 -7.19 -8.07
C HIS A 54 17.07 -5.73 -8.32
N ASN A 55 16.53 -5.10 -9.36
CA ASN A 55 16.83 -3.70 -9.71
C ASN A 55 16.05 -2.69 -8.85
N TRP A 56 14.99 -3.11 -8.17
CA TRP A 56 14.10 -2.21 -7.43
C TRP A 56 14.79 -1.49 -6.28
N GLN A 57 15.81 -2.10 -5.67
CA GLN A 57 16.58 -1.49 -4.58
C GLN A 57 17.18 -0.13 -4.99
N ALA A 58 17.49 0.07 -6.27
CA ALA A 58 18.12 1.29 -6.76
C ALA A 58 17.18 2.51 -6.80
N TRP A 59 15.86 2.29 -6.90
CA TRP A 59 14.88 3.36 -7.13
C TRP A 59 13.64 3.31 -6.23
N SER A 60 13.40 2.20 -5.52
CA SER A 60 12.26 2.05 -4.63
C SER A 60 12.29 3.09 -3.50
N PRO A 61 11.20 3.85 -3.28
CA PRO A 61 11.11 4.76 -2.14
C PRO A 61 11.28 4.04 -0.79
N TRP A 62 10.86 2.77 -0.72
CA TRP A 62 10.93 1.95 0.49
C TRP A 62 12.35 1.51 0.83
N ALA A 63 13.15 1.19 -0.19
CA ALA A 63 14.56 0.82 -0.03
C ALA A 63 15.37 1.95 0.63
N LYS A 64 15.02 3.21 0.37
CA LYS A 64 15.64 4.38 1.03
C LYS A 64 15.17 4.56 2.47
N LEU A 65 13.94 4.17 2.79
CA LEU A 65 13.36 4.28 4.13
C LEU A 65 13.89 3.19 5.08
N ASP A 66 14.21 2.02 4.56
CA ASP A 66 14.88 0.96 5.30
C ASP A 66 15.97 0.26 4.46
N PRO A 67 17.22 0.76 4.49
CA PRO A 67 18.34 0.13 3.82
C PRO A 67 18.72 -1.24 4.40
N ALA A 68 18.25 -1.58 5.59
CA ALA A 68 18.52 -2.85 6.26
C ALA A 68 17.41 -3.90 6.04
N ALA A 69 16.38 -3.55 5.26
CA ALA A 69 15.32 -4.48 4.91
C ALA A 69 15.89 -5.71 4.21
N LYS A 70 15.39 -6.89 4.61
CA LYS A 70 15.80 -8.15 4.01
C LYS A 70 14.86 -8.48 2.87
N ASN A 71 15.41 -8.58 1.67
CA ASN A 71 14.68 -8.94 0.46
C ASN A 71 14.95 -10.42 0.13
N SER A 72 13.92 -11.14 -0.30
CA SER A 72 14.05 -12.49 -0.86
C SER A 72 13.35 -12.58 -2.21
N PHE A 73 13.98 -13.32 -3.12
CA PHE A 73 13.52 -13.48 -4.50
C PHE A 73 13.28 -14.97 -4.76
N GLU A 74 12.12 -15.28 -5.34
CA GLU A 74 11.70 -16.65 -5.65
C GLU A 74 11.10 -16.70 -7.06
N GLY A 75 10.95 -17.91 -7.61
CA GLY A 75 10.32 -18.12 -8.90
C GLY A 75 11.23 -17.75 -10.07
N ALA A 76 10.65 -17.13 -11.11
CA ALA A 76 11.40 -16.72 -12.29
C ALA A 76 12.38 -15.59 -11.96
N PRO A 77 13.55 -15.51 -12.64
CA PRO A 77 14.54 -14.45 -12.36
C PRO A 77 14.02 -13.05 -12.69
N ALA A 78 13.07 -12.92 -13.62
CA ALA A 78 12.41 -11.68 -13.98
C ALA A 78 11.07 -11.96 -14.68
N GLY A 79 10.20 -10.95 -14.72
CA GLY A 79 8.93 -10.98 -15.45
C GLY A 79 7.88 -11.88 -14.81
N GLN A 80 7.04 -12.49 -15.65
CA GLN A 80 5.91 -13.29 -15.17
C GLN A 80 6.38 -14.48 -14.33
N GLY A 81 5.85 -14.58 -13.10
CA GLY A 81 6.20 -15.63 -12.16
C GLY A 81 7.43 -15.32 -11.29
N ALA A 82 8.05 -14.16 -11.44
CA ALA A 82 8.99 -13.65 -10.45
C ALA A 82 8.24 -13.26 -9.17
N MET A 83 8.83 -13.51 -8.01
CA MET A 83 8.25 -13.23 -6.71
C MET A 83 9.27 -12.47 -5.84
N PHE A 84 8.79 -11.45 -5.12
CA PHE A 84 9.60 -10.59 -4.27
C PHE A 84 8.94 -10.48 -2.90
N ALA A 85 9.68 -10.78 -1.85
CA ALA A 85 9.24 -10.52 -0.47
C ALA A 85 10.25 -9.64 0.25
N TRP A 86 9.76 -8.88 1.22
CA TRP A 86 10.59 -8.02 2.05
C TRP A 86 10.20 -8.15 3.53
N ALA A 87 11.20 -7.99 4.40
CA ALA A 87 11.02 -7.84 5.84
C ALA A 87 11.79 -6.59 6.29
N GLY A 88 11.06 -5.51 6.57
CA GLY A 88 11.58 -4.22 7.01
C GLY A 88 11.10 -3.82 8.40
N ASN A 89 11.44 -2.59 8.79
CA ASN A 89 11.05 -1.98 10.05
C ASN A 89 9.59 -1.47 10.05
N SER A 90 9.14 -0.86 11.15
CA SER A 90 7.76 -0.35 11.29
C SER A 90 7.32 0.72 10.28
N LYS A 91 8.24 1.32 9.53
CA LYS A 91 7.93 2.30 8.47
C LYS A 91 7.70 1.66 7.10
N VAL A 92 8.26 0.46 6.88
CA VAL A 92 8.23 -0.25 5.58
C VAL A 92 7.38 -1.53 5.66
N GLY A 93 7.27 -2.12 6.84
CA GLY A 93 6.53 -3.34 7.10
C GLY A 93 7.18 -4.57 6.47
N GLU A 94 6.36 -5.61 6.28
CA GLU A 94 6.74 -6.87 5.67
C GLU A 94 5.64 -7.31 4.69
N GLY A 95 6.03 -8.05 3.66
CA GLY A 95 5.10 -8.49 2.63
C GLY A 95 5.73 -9.32 1.53
N ARG A 96 4.89 -9.72 0.57
CA ARG A 96 5.21 -10.54 -0.60
C ARG A 96 4.30 -10.17 -1.76
#